data_AF-B0XAD9-F1
#
_entry.id   AF-B0XAD9-F1
#
_cell.length_a   1.000
_cell.length_b   1.000
_cell.length_c   1.000
_cell.angle_alpha   90.00
_cell.angle_beta   90.00
_cell.angle_gamma   90.00
#
_symmetry.space_group_name_H-M   'P 1'
#
loop_
_entity.id
_entity.type
_entity.pdbx_description
1 polymer ?
#
loop_
_entity_poly.entity_id
_entity_poly.type
_entity_poly.pdbx_seq_one_letter_code
_entity_poly.pdbx_strand_id
1 'polypeptide(L)' 'MAQPSTRPDISAYQMLERIGSGSYATVYRAMLKSTKEIFAIKCVEKASLSKSAVDNIITEISLLKS' A
#
# COMPACT_ATOMS: atom_id res chain seq x y z
N MET A 1 -11.68 -9.28 -24.77
CA MET A 1 -10.77 -8.17 -24.41
C MET A 1 -10.90 -7.94 -22.91
N ALA A 2 -9.83 -8.18 -22.13
CA ALA A 2 -9.87 -7.96 -20.68
C ALA A 2 -9.91 -6.45 -20.40
N GLN A 3 -10.85 -5.99 -19.59
CA GLN A 3 -10.89 -4.60 -19.15
C GLN A 3 -9.64 -4.29 -18.30
N PRO A 4 -9.02 -3.11 -18.43
CA PRO A 4 -7.90 -2.73 -17.59
C PRO A 4 -8.43 -2.58 -16.14
N SER A 5 -8.01 -3.48 -15.27
CA SER A 5 -8.32 -3.38 -13.84
C SER A 5 -7.68 -2.10 -13.30
N THR A 6 -8.50 -1.14 -12.86
CA THR A 6 -8.07 0.13 -12.25
C THR A 6 -7.43 -0.04 -10.87
N ARG A 7 -7.23 -1.29 -10.41
CA ARG A 7 -6.62 -1.61 -9.13
C ARG A 7 -5.10 -1.62 -9.28
N PRO A 8 -4.36 -0.90 -8.43
CA PRO A 8 -2.90 -0.98 -8.42
C PRO A 8 -2.43 -2.42 -8.23
N ASP A 9 -1.52 -2.87 -9.08
CA ASP A 9 -0.84 -4.16 -8.96
C ASP A 9 0.56 -3.93 -8.38
N ILE A 10 0.84 -4.53 -7.22
CA ILE A 10 2.14 -4.45 -6.55
C ILE A 10 3.29 -4.96 -7.44
N SER A 11 3.03 -5.91 -8.34
CA SER A 11 4.03 -6.46 -9.25
C SER A 11 4.57 -5.44 -10.26
N ALA A 12 3.80 -4.38 -10.53
CA ALA A 12 4.19 -3.27 -11.40
C ALA A 12 5.23 -2.35 -10.74
N TYR A 13 5.47 -2.49 -9.45
CA TYR A 13 6.40 -1.66 -8.69
C TYR A 13 7.70 -2.42 -8.40
N GLN A 14 8.81 -1.68 -8.41
CA GLN A 14 10.06 -2.13 -7.81
C GLN A 14 10.10 -1.61 -6.37
N MET A 15 10.08 -2.52 -5.41
CA MET A 15 10.25 -2.19 -3.99
C MET A 15 11.70 -1.74 -3.74
N LEU A 16 11.88 -0.63 -3.05
CA LEU A 16 13.18 -0.06 -2.69
C LEU A 16 13.35 -0.12 -1.16
N GLU A 17 14.10 0.81 -0.59
CA GLU A 17 14.38 0.84 0.85
C GLU A 17 13.12 1.09 1.69
N ARG A 18 13.16 0.58 2.93
CA ARG A 18 12.20 0.97 3.97
C ARG A 18 12.42 2.43 4.33
N ILE A 19 11.36 3.23 4.27
CA ILE A 19 11.39 4.66 4.63
C ILE A 19 10.65 4.95 5.94
N GLY A 20 9.87 4.01 6.46
CA GLY A 20 9.21 4.14 7.76
C GLY A 20 8.73 2.82 8.32
N SER A 21 8.59 2.75 9.64
CA SER A 21 8.04 1.60 10.36
C SER A 21 7.25 2.07 11.57
N GLY A 22 6.11 1.43 11.83
CA GLY A 22 5.32 1.61 13.04
C GLY A 22 4.68 0.29 13.45
N SER A 23 3.95 0.30 14.57
CA SER A 23 3.38 -0.91 15.18
C SER A 23 2.46 -1.72 14.26
N TYR A 24 1.88 -1.09 13.24
CA TYR A 24 0.88 -1.71 12.36
C TYR A 24 1.33 -1.88 10.91
N ALA A 25 2.38 -1.17 10.49
CA ALA A 25 2.74 -1.09 9.08
C ALA A 25 4.20 -0.75 8.88
N THR A 26 4.72 -1.18 7.73
CA THR A 26 6.02 -0.74 7.22
C THR A 26 5.81 -0.01 5.90
N VAL A 27 6.46 1.14 5.74
CA VAL A 27 6.37 1.95 4.52
C VAL A 27 7.68 1.82 3.75
N TYR A 28 7.57 1.49 2.46
CA TYR A 28 8.70 1.37 1.55
C TYR A 28 8.62 2.45 0.49
N ARG A 29 9.78 2.96 0.07
CA ARG A 29 9.87 3.65 -1.21
C ARG A 29 9.71 2.61 -2.32
N ALA A 30 8.99 2.95 -3.37
CA ALA A 30 8.81 2.09 -4.52
C ALA A 30 8.83 2.91 -5.81
N MET A 31 9.23 2.28 -6.90
CA MET A 31 9.27 2.91 -8.22
C MET A 31 8.32 2.17 -9.17
N LEU A 32 7.40 2.88 -9.82
CA LEU A 32 6.58 2.29 -10.87
C LEU A 32 7.46 1.95 -12.08
N LYS A 33 7.48 0.68 -12.50
CA LYS A 33 8.46 0.19 -13.49
C LYS A 33 8.35 0.89 -14.85
N SER A 34 7.12 1.27 -15.26
CA SER A 34 6.82 1.88 -16.55
C SER A 34 7.20 3.36 -16.64
N THR A 35 6.84 4.16 -15.63
CA THR A 35 7.06 5.62 -15.63
C THR A 35 8.30 6.06 -14.87
N LYS A 36 8.89 5.17 -14.05
CA LYS A 36 9.95 5.48 -13.08
C LYS A 36 9.55 6.46 -11.97
N GLU A 37 8.26 6.75 -11.85
CA GLU A 37 7.73 7.61 -10.79
C GLU A 37 7.86 6.93 -9.41
N ILE A 38 8.13 7.74 -8.39
CA ILE A 38 8.40 7.28 -7.02
C ILE A 38 7.13 7.39 -6.18
N PHE A 39 6.84 6.32 -5.44
CA PHE A 39 5.68 6.18 -4.56
C PHE A 39 6.10 5.69 -3.17
N ALA A 40 5.20 5.88 -2.20
CA ALA A 40 5.27 5.22 -0.90
C ALA A 40 4.26 4.07 -0.84
N ILE A 41 4.70 2.88 -0.44
CA ILE A 41 3.83 1.71 -0.28
C ILE A 41 3.78 1.33 1.20
N LYS A 42 2.61 1.52 1.83
CA LYS A 42 2.32 1.15 3.23
C LYS A 42 1.86 -0.31 3.26
N CYS A 43 2.74 -1.21 3.68
CA CYS A 43 2.48 -2.64 3.84
C CYS A 43 1.93 -2.92 5.25
N VAL A 44 0.79 -3.61 5.31
CA VAL A 44 0.10 -4.01 6.54
C VAL A 44 -0.03 -5.53 6.57
N GLU A 45 0.45 -6.15 7.64
CA GLU A 45 0.30 -7.59 7.84
C GLU A 45 -1.07 -7.91 8.44
N LYS A 46 -2.05 -8.23 7.59
CA LYS A 46 -3.43 -8.49 8.06
C LYS A 46 -3.54 -9.61 9.10
N ALA A 47 -2.65 -10.60 9.04
CA ALA A 47 -2.68 -11.75 9.95
C ALA A 47 -2.38 -11.37 11.41
N SER A 48 -1.64 -10.29 11.65
CA SER A 48 -1.27 -9.82 12.99
C SER A 48 -2.23 -8.77 13.57
N LEU A 49 -3.33 -8.46 12.87
CA LEU A 49 -4.26 -7.40 13.29
C LEU A 49 -5.50 -7.94 14.02
N SER A 50 -5.92 -7.20 15.06
CA SER A 50 -7.26 -7.34 15.62
C SER A 50 -8.32 -6.82 14.65
N LYS A 51 -9.57 -7.25 14.84
CA LYS A 51 -10.71 -6.73 14.07
C LYS A 51 -10.83 -5.20 14.13
N SER A 52 -10.67 -4.62 15.32
CA SER A 52 -10.68 -3.17 15.52
C SER A 52 -9.55 -2.45 14.76
N ALA A 53 -8.36 -3.04 14.69
CA ALA A 53 -7.26 -2.47 13.91
C ALA A 53 -7.54 -2.52 12.40
N VAL A 54 -8.18 -3.59 11.91
CA VAL A 54 -8.64 -3.66 10.52
C VAL A 54 -9.68 -2.59 10.21
N ASP A 55 -10.68 -2.40 11.08
CA ASP A 55 -11.72 -1.39 10.91
C ASP A 55 -11.12 0.03 10.86
N ASN A 56 -10.19 0.33 11.77
CA ASN A 56 -9.46 1.60 11.77
C ASN A 56 -8.73 1.88 10.44
N ILE A 57 -8.10 0.85 9.85
CA ILE A 57 -7.40 0.99 8.56
C ILE A 57 -8.39 1.25 7.43
N ILE A 58 -9.55 0.59 7.44
CA ILE A 58 -10.61 0.84 6.46
C ILE A 58 -11.11 2.28 6.56
N THR A 59 -11.32 2.78 7.78
CA THR A 59 -11.68 4.18 8.03
C THR A 59 -10.59 5.14 7.52
N GLU A 60 -9.32 4.90 7.85
CA GLU A 60 -8.19 5.73 7.38
C GLU A 60 -8.16 5.81 5.84
N ILE A 61 -8.32 4.66 5.15
CA ILE A 61 -8.36 4.60 3.69
C ILE A 61 -9.55 5.41 3.13
N SER A 62 -10.71 5.36 3.77
CA SER A 62 -11.89 6.10 3.31
C SER A 62 -11.71 7.61 3.42
N LEU A 63 -11.05 8.06 4.49
CA LEU A 63 -10.76 9.48 4.72
C LEU A 63 -9.75 10.03 3.69
N LEU A 64 -8.73 9.24 3.33
CA LEU A 64 -7.68 9.66 2.39
C LEU A 64 -8.08 9.64 0.91
N LYS A 65 -9.22 9.01 0.57
CA LYS A 65 -9.73 8.95 -0.81
C LYS A 65 -10.62 10.13 -1.19
N SER A 66 -11.01 10.95 -0.22
CA SER A 66 -11.95 12.08 -0.36
C SER A 66 -11.18 13.35 -0.70
#